data_AF-A0AAU9DFP4-F1
#
_entry.id   AF-A0AAU9DFP4-F1
#
_cell.length_a   1.000
_cell.length_b   1.000
_cell.length_c   1.000
_cell.angle_alpha   90.00
_cell.angle_beta   90.00
_cell.angle_gamma   90.00
#
_symmetry.space_group_name_H-M   'P 1'
#
loop_
_entity.id
_entity.type
_entity.pdbx_description
1 polymer ?
#
loop_
_entity_poly.entity_id
_entity_poly.type
_entity_poly.pdbx_seq_one_letter_code
_entity_poly.pdbx_strand_id
1 'polypeptide(L)' 'MNKKLTVLLSAVLVLPMLSTTMNSYSTEVQATEITTRRDIIVMYYKIKKGRLYQRPYNASKDRWEGKWTLA' A
#
# COMPACT_ATOMS: atom_id res chain seq x y z
N MET A 1 40.69 -49.04 38.08
CA MET A 1 40.01 -48.08 37.18
C MET A 1 40.75 -48.07 35.86
N ASN A 2 40.12 -48.63 34.81
CA ASN A 2 40.82 -49.12 33.61
C ASN A 2 40.99 -47.98 32.61
N LYS A 3 42.23 -47.52 32.40
CA LYS A 3 42.63 -46.38 31.55
C LYS A 3 42.12 -46.44 30.09
N LYS A 4 41.67 -47.62 29.64
CA LYS A 4 41.06 -47.83 28.32
C LYS A 4 39.67 -47.19 28.18
N LEU A 5 38.95 -47.03 29.30
CA LEU A 5 37.61 -46.43 29.33
C LEU A 5 37.67 -44.91 29.11
N THR A 6 38.77 -44.28 29.51
CA THR A 6 38.95 -42.82 29.45
C THR A 6 39.21 -42.31 28.03
N VAL A 7 39.84 -43.13 27.17
CA VAL A 7 40.17 -42.76 25.78
C VAL A 7 38.95 -42.85 24.86
N LEU A 8 37.99 -43.72 25.16
CA LEU A 8 36.74 -43.83 24.41
C LEU A 8 35.80 -42.65 24.64
N LEU A 9 35.88 -42.00 25.82
CA LEU A 9 35.04 -40.86 26.17
C LEU A 9 35.49 -39.56 25.50
N SER A 10 36.76 -39.44 25.09
CA SER A 10 37.27 -38.25 24.40
C SER A 10 36.93 -38.18 22.91
N ALA A 11 36.46 -39.28 22.29
CA ALA A 11 36.10 -39.32 20.87
C ALA A 11 34.69 -38.77 20.57
N VAL A 12 33.86 -38.58 21.59
CA VAL A 12 32.44 -38.17 21.45
C VAL A 12 32.25 -36.65 21.46
N LEU A 13 33.32 -35.88 21.73
CA LEU A 13 33.24 -34.43 21.93
C LEU A 13 33.38 -33.58 20.66
N VAL A 14 33.54 -34.18 19.48
CA VAL A 14 33.61 -33.43 18.21
C VAL A 14 32.26 -33.51 17.51
N LEU A 15 31.43 -32.52 17.82
CA LEU A 15 30.10 -32.24 17.24
C LEU A 15 30.12 -32.19 15.70
N PRO A 16 28.93 -32.26 15.08
CA PRO A 16 28.56 -31.22 14.14
C PRO A 16 27.44 -30.37 14.74
N MET A 17 27.73 -29.08 14.92
CA MET A 17 26.72 -28.08 15.19
C MET A 17 25.77 -28.05 13.99
N LEU A 18 24.54 -28.51 14.17
CA LEU A 18 23.51 -28.43 13.14
C LEU A 18 23.19 -26.95 12.91
N SER A 19 23.59 -26.45 11.74
CA SER A 19 23.25 -25.12 11.25
C SER A 19 21.73 -24.97 11.23
N THR A 20 21.19 -24.14 12.11
CA THR A 20 19.78 -23.75 12.09
C THR A 20 19.62 -22.62 11.09
N THR A 21 18.90 -22.87 9.99
CA THR A 21 18.54 -21.83 9.04
C THR A 21 17.36 -21.03 9.59
N MET A 22 17.60 -19.74 9.90
CA MET A 22 16.52 -18.81 10.23
C MET A 22 15.85 -18.33 8.94
N ASN A 23 14.60 -18.73 8.72
CA ASN A 23 13.78 -18.16 7.65
C ASN A 23 13.12 -16.88 8.16
N SER A 24 13.59 -15.72 7.71
CA SER A 24 12.87 -14.46 7.89
C SER A 24 11.86 -14.32 6.76
N TYR A 25 10.57 -14.34 7.09
CA TYR A 25 9.53 -13.93 6.16
C TYR A 25 9.53 -12.40 6.11
N SER A 26 9.85 -11.81 4.96
CA SER A 26 9.54 -10.40 4.72
C SER A 26 8.02 -10.30 4.64
N THR A 27 7.39 -9.61 5.59
CA THR A 27 6.03 -9.12 5.40
C THR A 27 6.09 -8.08 4.29
N GLU A 28 5.83 -8.50 3.05
CA GLU A 28 5.53 -7.54 1.99
C GLU A 28 4.28 -6.80 2.43
N VAL A 29 4.47 -5.53 2.80
CA VAL A 29 3.36 -4.61 3.06
C VAL A 29 2.56 -4.58 1.78
N GLN A 30 1.39 -5.23 1.77
CA GLN A 30 0.47 -5.13 0.63
C GLN A 30 0.28 -3.64 0.37
N ALA A 31 0.71 -3.19 -0.80
CA ALA A 31 0.55 -1.82 -1.24
C ALA A 31 -0.94 -1.52 -1.13
N THR A 32 -1.33 -0.79 -0.10
CA THR A 32 -2.71 -0.37 0.08
C THR A 32 -2.97 0.56 -1.09
N GLU A 33 -3.78 0.15 -2.07
CA GLU A 33 -4.09 0.99 -3.23
C GLU A 33 -4.65 2.32 -2.73
N ILE A 34 -3.83 3.36 -2.79
CA ILE A 34 -4.25 4.72 -2.44
C ILE A 34 -5.19 5.17 -3.54
N THR A 35 -6.48 4.93 -3.34
CA THR A 35 -7.52 5.40 -4.25
C THR A 35 -7.82 6.85 -3.90
N THR A 36 -7.35 7.79 -4.73
CA THR A 36 -7.76 9.20 -4.62
C THR A 36 -9.26 9.33 -4.81
N ARG A 37 -9.93 10.04 -3.89
CA ARG A 37 -11.36 10.36 -4.03
C ARG A 37 -11.55 11.20 -5.29
N ARG A 38 -12.48 10.79 -6.16
CA ARG A 38 -12.81 11.54 -7.38
C ARG A 38 -13.38 12.92 -7.03
N ASP A 39 -13.10 13.90 -7.89
CA ASP A 39 -13.70 15.23 -7.78
C ASP A 39 -15.23 15.16 -7.90
N ILE A 40 -15.92 15.99 -7.13
CA ILE A 40 -17.37 16.15 -7.20
C ILE A 40 -17.66 17.34 -8.10
N ILE A 41 -18.24 17.07 -9.28
CA ILE A 41 -18.65 18.09 -10.24
C ILE A 41 -20.17 18.28 -10.18
N VAL A 42 -20.61 19.53 -9.98
CA VAL A 42 -22.02 19.92 -9.96
C VAL A 42 -22.30 20.84 -11.15
N MET A 43 -23.42 20.61 -11.83
CA MET A 43 -23.88 21.48 -12.91
C MET A 43 -24.79 22.57 -12.38
N TYR A 44 -24.42 23.83 -12.65
CA TYR A 44 -25.28 24.98 -12.39
C TYR A 44 -25.89 25.50 -13.67
N TYR A 45 -27.12 25.99 -13.56
CA TYR A 45 -27.93 26.47 -14.66
C TYR A 45 -28.34 27.92 -14.44
N LYS A 46 -28.46 28.68 -15.51
CA LYS A 46 -29.06 30.02 -15.47
C LYS A 46 -29.70 30.39 -16.81
N ILE A 47 -30.73 31.23 -16.77
CA ILE A 47 -31.35 31.77 -17.97
C ILE A 47 -30.75 33.15 -18.27
N LYS A 48 -30.33 33.37 -19.52
CA LYS A 48 -29.86 34.69 -20.00
C LYS A 48 -30.42 34.94 -21.39
N LYS A 49 -31.13 36.07 -21.58
CA LYS A 49 -31.79 36.41 -22.86
C LYS A 49 -32.71 35.28 -23.39
N GLY A 50 -33.49 34.67 -22.49
CA GLY A 50 -34.41 33.57 -22.84
C GLY A 50 -33.75 32.23 -23.17
N ARG A 51 -32.41 32.11 -23.05
CA ARG A 51 -31.68 30.88 -23.31
C ARG A 51 -31.12 30.29 -22.02
N LEU A 52 -31.18 28.96 -21.88
CA LEU A 52 -30.60 28.23 -20.75
C LEU A 52 -29.10 28.04 -20.97
N TYR A 53 -28.30 28.41 -19.98
CA TYR A 53 -26.87 28.18 -19.96
C TYR A 53 -26.52 27.28 -18.80
N GLN A 54 -25.48 26.48 -18.97
CA GLN A 54 -24.94 25.62 -17.94
C GLN A 54 -23.43 25.85 -17.73
N ARG A 55 -22.93 25.59 -16.52
CA ARG A 55 -21.50 25.63 -16.21
C ARG A 55 -21.16 24.62 -15.11
N PRO A 56 -20.10 23.82 -15.28
CA PRO A 56 -19.63 22.91 -14.24
C PRO A 56 -18.92 23.67 -13.11
N TYR A 57 -19.18 23.25 -11.88
CA TYR A 57 -18.51 23.69 -10.67
C TYR A 57 -17.89 22.49 -9.95
N ASN A 58 -16.61 22.58 -9.64
CA ASN A 58 -15.88 21.55 -8.93
C ASN A 58 -15.99 21.82 -7.42
N ALA A 59 -16.89 21.10 -6.75
CA ALA A 59 -17.14 21.23 -5.33
C ALA A 59 -15.97 20.70 -4.48
N SER A 60 -15.18 19.75 -5.00
CA SER A 60 -13.97 19.27 -4.32
C SER A 60 -12.85 20.32 -4.28
N LYS A 61 -12.83 21.25 -5.24
CA LYS A 61 -11.78 22.27 -5.40
C LYS A 61 -12.27 23.71 -5.20
N ASP A 62 -13.53 23.87 -4.79
CA ASP A 62 -14.22 25.16 -4.63
C ASP A 62 -13.95 26.14 -5.80
N ARG A 63 -14.18 25.68 -7.03
CA ARG A 63 -13.92 26.51 -8.21
C ARG A 63 -14.81 26.18 -9.40
N TRP A 64 -15.03 27.19 -10.24
CA TRP A 64 -15.70 27.02 -11.52
C TRP A 64 -14.77 26.40 -12.57
N GLU A 65 -15.28 25.45 -13.33
CA GLU A 65 -14.57 24.85 -14.46
C GLU A 65 -15.10 25.45 -15.78
N GLY A 66 -14.19 25.89 -16.66
CA GLY A 66 -14.55 26.42 -17.98
C GLY A 66 -15.42 27.70 -17.94
N LYS A 67 -16.20 27.92 -19.02
CA LYS A 67 -17.13 29.06 -19.18
C LYS A 67 -18.57 28.56 -19.23
N TRP A 68 -19.53 29.48 -19.10
CA TRP A 68 -20.95 29.17 -19.35
C TRP A 68 -21.14 28.77 -20.82
N THR A 69 -21.77 27.62 -21.04
CA THR A 69 -22.14 27.11 -22.37
C THR A 69 -23.65 27.10 -22.52
N LEU A 70 -24.16 27.22 -23.74
CA LEU A 70 -25.58 26.99 -24.00
C LEU A 70 -25.88 25.53 -23.64
N ALA A 71 -26.90 25.31 -22.81
CA ALA A 71 -27.28 23.99 -22.32
C ALA A 71 -27.87 23.12 -23.43
#